data_AF-A0AA43HRJ7-F1
#
_entry.id   AF-A0AA43HRJ7-F1
#
_cell.length_a   1.000
_cell.length_b   1.000
_cell.length_c   1.000
_cell.angle_alpha   90.00
_cell.angle_beta   90.00
_cell.angle_gamma   90.00
#
_symmetry.space_group_name_H-M   'P 1'
#
loop_
_entity.id
_entity.type
_entity.pdbx_description
1 polymer ?
#
loop_
_entity_poly.entity_id
_entity_poly.type
_entity_poly.pdbx_seq_one_letter_code
_entity_poly.pdbx_strand_id
1 'polypeptide(L)'
;MAQRRFPTRTSLLTAALLAPLAATSAAQSAPPHTTPVAATATATTTDHPAPWTDRVQIQSGPAGALKRMHAPDVALRIVTPDDSEALTPKGLALLFSGNEPDYFQRNNLPGSIIEGQASPAITLMPNVAKALVGGYFRYAPDALPAQTSTLRFSADTWALVHQGNTRKDPLYRLNHSSTIEQRRADGTLAEIISCNDSDNRATLEAWQADDYARLKGAAQMITMKCIEKLVKRIPAMYPRPLAAEDVSAYADGAAPPARVRVYAALGRTTTLYTDAACREDYRDRIDVKYNNAGDKGVLGIPVTETLRSKEKERFSTLSYQEYEVPGGKPLIFEARFDASSRVYCDGKLSGQFVARPGQDYEVEFEVADKICRLHIRQVHADGSMTPQQTRPTPTICEGTRAPVRIEPRQEMQVLLFTPGRLQIQDTTQNSAPQQLSDDASANAALQQVLQQASSAPGTRLCIVTPGSTYSSPLRDALWNRVLESPQALPSLWLEAAAVTPSHSAAAGAQVDLATAMTHCKAIPIKEFAAY
;
A
#
# COMPACT_ATOMS: atom_id res chain seq x y z
N MET A 1 -42.76 4.69 -63.67
CA MET A 1 -41.50 5.16 -64.29
C MET A 1 -40.65 3.94 -64.65
N ALA A 2 -39.80 4.09 -65.65
CA ALA A 2 -39.54 3.10 -66.69
C ALA A 2 -38.50 2.00 -66.38
N GLN A 3 -38.63 0.97 -67.22
CA GLN A 3 -37.83 -0.22 -67.46
C GLN A 3 -36.37 0.01 -67.96
N ARG A 4 -35.57 -1.07 -67.83
CA ARG A 4 -34.56 -1.65 -68.77
C ARG A 4 -33.05 -1.30 -68.67
N ARG A 5 -32.29 -2.40 -68.47
CA ARG A 5 -31.12 -2.95 -69.21
C ARG A 5 -29.68 -2.42 -69.00
N PHE A 6 -28.85 -3.35 -68.52
CA PHE A 6 -27.42 -3.69 -68.78
C PHE A 6 -26.76 -3.12 -70.07
N PRO A 7 -25.40 -3.02 -70.22
CA PRO A 7 -24.43 -4.06 -69.82
C PRO A 7 -22.99 -3.66 -69.39
N THR A 8 -22.30 -4.74 -69.04
CA THR A 8 -20.89 -5.07 -68.75
C THR A 8 -19.76 -4.37 -69.54
N ARG A 9 -18.59 -4.24 -68.86
CA ARG A 9 -17.29 -4.62 -69.43
C ARG A 9 -16.42 -5.37 -68.40
N THR A 10 -16.20 -6.63 -68.74
CA THR A 10 -15.13 -7.61 -68.41
C THR A 10 -13.73 -6.97 -68.45
N SER A 11 -12.72 -7.35 -67.65
CA SER A 11 -12.03 -8.65 -67.52
C SER A 11 -11.13 -8.63 -66.25
N LEU A 12 -11.13 -9.63 -65.36
CA LEU A 12 -10.35 -10.90 -65.37
C LEU A 12 -8.82 -10.66 -65.32
N LEU A 13 -7.97 -11.25 -64.47
CA LEU A 13 -7.95 -12.51 -63.69
C LEU A 13 -7.22 -12.30 -62.33
N THR A 14 -7.54 -12.91 -61.18
CA THR A 14 -7.55 -14.33 -60.70
C THR A 14 -6.23 -15.12 -60.79
N ALA A 15 -5.61 -15.38 -59.63
CA ALA A 15 -5.21 -16.71 -59.09
C ALA A 15 -4.29 -16.49 -57.85
N ALA A 16 -4.66 -16.84 -56.60
CA ALA A 16 -4.76 -18.19 -56.02
C ALA A 16 -3.38 -18.89 -55.95
N LEU A 17 -2.91 -19.58 -54.90
CA LEU A 17 -3.38 -20.00 -53.56
C LEU A 17 -2.13 -20.57 -52.81
N LEU A 18 -2.12 -20.45 -51.47
CA LEU A 18 -1.68 -21.44 -50.46
C LEU A 18 -0.34 -22.24 -50.55
N ALA A 19 0.54 -21.94 -49.57
CA ALA A 19 1.15 -22.85 -48.56
C ALA A 19 2.18 -23.95 -49.01
N PRO A 20 2.80 -24.75 -48.09
CA PRO A 20 3.81 -24.41 -47.07
C PRO A 20 5.04 -25.38 -47.00
N LEU A 21 5.92 -25.18 -46.00
CA LEU A 21 6.80 -26.15 -45.27
C LEU A 21 8.19 -26.62 -45.82
N ALA A 22 9.17 -26.46 -44.90
CA ALA A 22 10.27 -27.38 -44.49
C ALA A 22 11.69 -27.30 -45.11
N ALA A 23 12.69 -27.10 -44.22
CA ALA A 23 13.97 -27.86 -44.05
C ALA A 23 14.94 -27.09 -43.09
N THR A 24 15.15 -27.44 -41.82
CA THR A 24 16.13 -28.36 -41.17
C THR A 24 17.64 -28.12 -41.39
N SER A 25 18.33 -27.68 -40.30
CA SER A 25 19.65 -28.10 -39.71
C SER A 25 20.96 -27.97 -40.55
N ALA A 26 22.20 -27.68 -40.08
CA ALA A 26 22.89 -27.65 -38.78
C ALA A 26 24.30 -26.95 -38.87
N ALA A 27 24.86 -26.61 -37.69
CA ALA A 27 26.28 -26.70 -37.25
C ALA A 27 27.42 -25.73 -37.72
N GLN A 28 27.88 -24.92 -36.73
CA GLN A 28 29.26 -24.63 -36.24
C GLN A 28 30.49 -24.50 -37.18
N SER A 29 31.19 -23.35 -37.08
CA SER A 29 32.63 -23.24 -36.76
C SER A 29 33.08 -21.76 -36.62
N ALA A 30 34.11 -21.50 -35.80
CA ALA A 30 34.84 -20.24 -35.60
C ALA A 30 36.36 -20.54 -35.65
N PRO A 31 37.33 -19.58 -35.55
CA PRO A 31 37.46 -18.18 -36.03
C PRO A 31 38.75 -18.01 -36.93
N PRO A 32 39.25 -16.79 -37.25
CA PRO A 32 40.23 -16.14 -36.36
C PRO A 32 40.22 -14.59 -36.28
N HIS A 33 40.81 -14.14 -35.16
CA HIS A 33 41.35 -12.84 -34.70
C HIS A 33 41.44 -11.60 -35.62
N THR A 34 40.97 -10.45 -35.10
CA THR A 34 41.75 -9.21 -34.91
C THR A 34 41.03 -8.26 -33.93
N THR A 35 41.73 -7.80 -32.88
CA THR A 35 41.46 -6.59 -32.08
C THR A 35 42.62 -5.60 -32.30
N PRO A 36 42.58 -4.31 -31.88
CA PRO A 36 41.48 -3.49 -31.34
C PRO A 36 41.39 -2.07 -31.96
N VAL A 37 40.23 -1.41 -31.92
CA VAL A 37 40.17 0.06 -31.86
C VAL A 37 39.12 0.48 -30.84
N ALA A 38 39.56 1.26 -29.86
CA ALA A 38 38.75 1.88 -28.83
C ALA A 38 37.75 2.88 -29.44
N ALA A 39 36.48 2.71 -29.12
CA ALA A 39 35.47 3.75 -29.28
C ALA A 39 34.61 3.77 -28.02
N THR A 40 34.97 4.73 -27.17
CA THR A 40 34.13 5.56 -26.29
C THR A 40 32.76 4.98 -25.93
N ALA A 41 32.61 4.73 -24.63
CA ALA A 41 31.34 4.49 -23.97
C ALA A 41 30.33 5.60 -24.27
N THR A 42 29.31 5.28 -25.05
CA THR A 42 27.99 5.87 -24.87
C THR A 42 27.23 4.94 -23.95
N ALA A 43 27.15 5.33 -22.68
CA ALA A 43 26.14 4.80 -21.77
C ALA A 43 24.76 5.16 -22.34
N THR A 44 24.16 4.22 -23.06
CA THR A 44 22.71 4.20 -23.23
C THR A 44 22.12 3.85 -21.87
N THR A 45 21.86 4.87 -21.06
CA THR A 45 20.87 4.80 -20.01
C THR A 45 19.53 4.62 -20.69
N THR A 46 19.20 3.38 -21.06
CA THR A 46 17.80 3.01 -21.27
C THR A 46 17.14 3.03 -19.91
N ASP A 47 16.67 4.21 -19.53
CA ASP A 47 15.67 4.40 -18.48
C ASP A 47 14.36 3.77 -18.98
N HIS A 48 14.34 2.44 -19.01
CA HIS A 48 13.09 1.71 -19.13
C HIS A 48 12.48 1.73 -17.73
N PRO A 49 11.29 2.34 -17.54
CA PRO A 49 10.64 2.27 -16.24
C PRO A 49 10.54 0.81 -15.84
N ALA A 50 11.04 0.47 -14.65
CA ALA A 50 10.95 -0.87 -14.12
C ALA A 50 9.50 -1.36 -14.31
N PRO A 51 9.28 -2.59 -14.82
CA PRO A 51 7.94 -3.05 -15.11
C PRO A 51 7.13 -2.94 -13.83
N TRP A 52 5.95 -2.32 -13.90
CA TRP A 52 5.10 -2.03 -12.74
C TRP A 52 4.84 -3.27 -11.87
N THR A 53 4.95 -4.47 -12.46
CA THR A 53 4.85 -5.76 -11.80
C THR A 53 5.91 -6.01 -10.72
N ASP A 54 7.03 -5.29 -10.74
CA ASP A 54 8.06 -5.38 -9.69
C ASP A 54 7.64 -4.63 -8.42
N ARG A 55 6.75 -3.64 -8.57
CA ARG A 55 6.22 -2.81 -7.48
C ARG A 55 4.83 -3.24 -7.04
N VAL A 56 4.01 -3.80 -7.94
CA VAL A 56 2.68 -4.31 -7.61
C VAL A 56 2.58 -5.78 -7.96
N GLN A 57 2.60 -6.62 -6.92
CA GLN A 57 2.40 -8.06 -7.03
C GLN A 57 0.91 -8.39 -7.03
N ILE A 58 0.46 -9.19 -7.99
CA ILE A 58 -0.92 -9.71 -7.99
C ILE A 58 -0.86 -11.18 -7.61
N GLN A 59 -1.50 -11.52 -6.50
CA GLN A 59 -1.53 -12.87 -5.95
C GLN A 59 -2.97 -13.34 -5.83
N SER A 60 -3.19 -14.65 -5.95
CA SER A 60 -4.47 -15.28 -5.66
C SER A 60 -4.31 -16.48 -4.74
N GLY A 61 -5.35 -16.78 -3.98
CA GLY A 61 -5.29 -17.90 -3.06
C GLY A 61 -6.56 -18.09 -2.23
N PRO A 62 -6.55 -19.07 -1.31
CA PRO A 62 -7.63 -19.22 -0.36
C PRO A 62 -7.67 -18.03 0.60
N ALA A 63 -8.87 -17.64 1.03
CA ALA A 63 -8.98 -16.69 2.14
C ALA A 63 -8.32 -17.23 3.42
N GLY A 64 -7.63 -16.35 4.16
CA GLY A 64 -6.95 -16.68 5.42
C GLY A 64 -7.90 -17.30 6.45
N ALA A 65 -7.33 -18.04 7.41
CA ALA A 65 -7.95 -18.96 8.39
C ALA A 65 -9.39 -18.63 8.86
N LEU A 66 -10.38 -18.79 7.98
CA LEU A 66 -11.77 -18.98 8.36
C LEU A 66 -11.90 -20.41 8.88
N LYS A 67 -12.44 -20.57 10.09
CA LYS A 67 -12.75 -21.87 10.68
C LYS A 67 -13.91 -22.51 9.90
N ARG A 68 -13.58 -23.16 8.79
CA ARG A 68 -14.50 -23.83 7.88
C ARG A 68 -14.59 -25.31 8.23
N MET A 69 -15.77 -25.92 8.00
CA MET A 69 -15.91 -27.37 8.04
C MET A 69 -15.42 -28.05 6.75
N HIS A 70 -14.86 -27.28 5.82
CA HIS A 70 -14.45 -27.69 4.49
C HIS A 70 -13.15 -26.98 4.08
N ALA A 71 -12.47 -27.53 3.07
CA ALA A 71 -11.34 -26.88 2.44
C ALA A 71 -11.78 -25.53 1.81
N PRO A 72 -10.87 -24.55 1.66
CA PRO A 72 -11.20 -23.31 0.99
C PRO A 72 -11.78 -23.53 -0.41
N ASP A 73 -12.84 -22.80 -0.76
CA ASP A 73 -13.55 -22.88 -2.06
C ASP A 73 -12.73 -22.26 -3.21
N VAL A 74 -11.49 -22.73 -3.42
CA VAL A 74 -10.65 -22.38 -4.58
C VAL A 74 -11.15 -23.07 -5.86
N ALA A 75 -11.92 -24.13 -5.70
CA ALA A 75 -12.65 -24.86 -6.74
C ALA A 75 -14.12 -25.01 -6.36
N LEU A 76 -14.98 -25.30 -7.33
CA LEU A 76 -16.42 -25.37 -7.13
C LEU A 76 -16.78 -26.47 -6.13
N ARG A 77 -17.56 -26.10 -5.13
CA ARG A 77 -18.20 -27.05 -4.22
C ARG A 77 -19.67 -27.23 -4.55
N ILE A 78 -20.17 -28.46 -4.49
CA ILE A 78 -21.58 -28.76 -4.67
C ILE A 78 -22.11 -29.33 -3.36
N VAL A 79 -23.15 -28.71 -2.81
CA VAL A 79 -23.81 -29.11 -1.57
C VAL A 79 -25.19 -29.63 -1.91
N THR A 80 -25.36 -30.93 -1.76
CA THR A 80 -26.60 -31.67 -2.01
C THR A 80 -27.45 -31.79 -0.74
N PRO A 81 -28.74 -32.18 -0.85
CA PRO A 81 -29.56 -32.44 0.32
C PRO A 81 -28.96 -33.47 1.29
N ASP A 82 -28.28 -34.50 0.78
CA ASP A 82 -27.73 -35.59 1.60
C ASP A 82 -26.55 -35.10 2.48
N ASP A 83 -25.79 -34.09 2.03
CA ASP A 83 -24.72 -33.45 2.82
C ASP A 83 -25.24 -32.77 4.09
N SER A 84 -26.53 -32.44 4.13
CA SER A 84 -27.18 -31.83 5.30
C SER A 84 -27.59 -32.88 6.35
N GLU A 85 -27.75 -34.15 5.96
CA GLU A 85 -28.17 -35.25 6.83
C GLU A 85 -27.00 -35.91 7.58
N ALA A 86 -25.77 -35.74 7.08
CA ALA A 86 -24.56 -36.18 7.76
C ALA A 86 -24.27 -35.41 9.07
N LEU A 87 -25.05 -34.37 9.37
CA LEU A 87 -24.94 -33.60 10.60
C LEU A 87 -25.67 -34.29 11.76
N THR A 88 -25.01 -34.37 12.92
CA THR A 88 -25.62 -34.86 14.17
C THR A 88 -26.89 -34.08 14.54
N PRO A 89 -27.79 -34.59 15.41
CA PRO A 89 -28.99 -33.87 15.85
C PRO A 89 -28.71 -32.45 16.41
N LYS A 90 -27.53 -32.23 17.00
CA LYS A 90 -27.05 -30.90 17.43
C LYS A 90 -26.71 -29.99 16.24
N GLY A 91 -26.19 -30.55 15.15
CA GLY A 91 -25.92 -29.83 13.89
C GLY A 91 -27.19 -29.44 13.14
N LEU A 92 -28.23 -30.28 13.17
CA LEU A 92 -29.56 -29.91 12.67
C LEU A 92 -30.18 -28.77 13.49
N ALA A 93 -30.07 -28.79 14.81
CA ALA A 93 -30.62 -27.73 15.66
C ALA A 93 -30.02 -26.34 15.38
N LEU A 94 -28.74 -26.28 14.97
CA LEU A 94 -28.08 -25.04 14.56
C LEU A 94 -28.64 -24.48 13.23
N LEU A 95 -28.97 -25.36 12.28
CA LEU A 95 -29.51 -24.98 10.95
C LEU A 95 -30.95 -24.41 10.99
N PHE A 96 -31.69 -24.67 12.08
CA PHE A 96 -33.14 -24.41 12.16
C PHE A 96 -33.59 -23.62 13.40
N SER A 97 -32.68 -22.98 14.16
CA SER A 97 -33.03 -22.27 15.41
C SER A 97 -33.54 -20.84 15.24
N GLY A 98 -34.09 -20.46 14.07
CA GLY A 98 -34.68 -19.15 13.82
C GLY A 98 -35.87 -19.23 12.85
N ASN A 99 -36.84 -18.32 12.99
CA ASN A 99 -38.08 -18.26 12.19
C ASN A 99 -37.89 -17.94 10.69
N GLU A 100 -36.65 -17.93 10.21
CA GLU A 100 -36.29 -17.80 8.80
C GLU A 100 -35.20 -18.85 8.51
N PRO A 101 -35.36 -19.75 7.53
CA PRO A 101 -34.39 -20.80 7.27
C PRO A 101 -33.02 -20.18 6.98
N ASP A 102 -32.05 -20.44 7.84
CA ASP A 102 -30.74 -19.79 7.81
C ASP A 102 -29.85 -20.42 6.71
N TYR A 103 -30.10 -20.01 5.47
CA TYR A 103 -29.38 -20.47 4.28
C TYR A 103 -27.87 -20.20 4.35
N PHE A 104 -27.40 -19.30 5.22
CA PHE A 104 -25.97 -19.02 5.40
C PHE A 104 -25.21 -20.20 6.01
N GLN A 105 -25.84 -20.98 6.88
CA GLN A 105 -25.17 -22.11 7.50
C GLN A 105 -24.97 -23.29 6.52
N ARG A 106 -25.83 -23.43 5.51
CA ARG A 106 -25.66 -24.43 4.44
C ARG A 106 -24.39 -24.19 3.61
N ASN A 107 -23.89 -22.95 3.56
CA ASN A 107 -22.63 -22.63 2.90
C ASN A 107 -21.42 -23.27 3.56
N ASN A 108 -21.51 -23.63 4.84
CA ASN A 108 -20.38 -24.20 5.57
C ASN A 108 -20.27 -25.74 5.43
N LEU A 109 -21.28 -26.38 4.83
CA LEU A 109 -21.31 -27.84 4.64
C LEU A 109 -20.16 -28.33 3.73
N PRO A 110 -19.63 -29.55 3.98
CA PRO A 110 -18.46 -30.07 3.27
C PRO A 110 -18.66 -30.20 1.76
N GLY A 111 -19.80 -30.76 1.32
CA GLY A 111 -20.12 -30.97 -0.09
C GLY A 111 -19.06 -31.77 -0.86
N SER A 112 -19.25 -31.86 -2.17
CA SER A 112 -18.27 -32.45 -3.11
C SER A 112 -17.52 -31.37 -3.89
N ILE A 113 -16.19 -31.48 -4.00
CA ILE A 113 -15.35 -30.54 -4.75
C ILE A 113 -15.19 -30.99 -6.20
N ILE A 114 -15.32 -30.04 -7.13
CA ILE A 114 -15.13 -30.24 -8.57
C ILE A 114 -13.88 -29.46 -9.01
N GLU A 115 -12.73 -30.15 -9.03
CA GLU A 115 -11.41 -29.54 -9.26
C GLU A 115 -11.30 -28.81 -10.63
N GLY A 116 -12.04 -29.26 -11.64
CA GLY A 116 -12.04 -28.66 -12.98
C GLY A 116 -12.74 -27.30 -13.07
N GLN A 117 -13.43 -26.85 -12.02
CA GLN A 117 -14.21 -25.60 -12.02
C GLN A 117 -13.68 -24.63 -10.97
N ALA A 118 -12.55 -23.98 -11.27
CA ALA A 118 -11.90 -23.02 -10.37
C ALA A 118 -12.79 -21.81 -10.04
N SER A 119 -12.63 -21.26 -8.83
CA SER A 119 -13.25 -19.98 -8.47
C SER A 119 -12.74 -18.84 -9.35
N PRO A 120 -13.60 -17.89 -9.77
CA PRO A 120 -13.17 -16.74 -10.56
C PRO A 120 -12.10 -15.90 -9.85
N ALA A 121 -12.04 -15.91 -8.52
CA ALA A 121 -11.01 -15.20 -7.75
C ALA A 121 -9.60 -15.78 -7.91
N ILE A 122 -9.46 -17.03 -8.35
CA ILE A 122 -8.16 -17.71 -8.48
C ILE A 122 -7.52 -17.44 -9.84
N THR A 123 -8.31 -17.46 -10.91
CA THR A 123 -7.80 -17.39 -12.29
C THR A 123 -8.31 -16.18 -13.07
N LEU A 124 -9.62 -15.95 -13.11
CA LEU A 124 -10.23 -14.91 -13.95
C LEU A 124 -9.95 -13.49 -13.44
N MET A 125 -10.26 -13.22 -12.17
CA MET A 125 -10.10 -11.89 -11.58
C MET A 125 -8.65 -11.40 -11.59
N PRO A 126 -7.64 -12.19 -11.17
CA PRO A 126 -6.24 -11.75 -11.18
C PRO A 126 -5.73 -11.42 -12.60
N ASN A 127 -6.13 -12.21 -13.60
CA ASN A 127 -5.73 -11.98 -14.99
C ASN A 127 -6.30 -10.67 -15.55
N VAL A 128 -7.59 -10.42 -15.31
CA VAL A 128 -8.25 -9.17 -15.73
C VAL A 128 -7.66 -7.97 -14.97
N ALA A 129 -7.44 -8.12 -13.66
CA ALA A 129 -6.83 -7.09 -12.83
C ALA A 129 -5.42 -6.72 -13.30
N LYS A 130 -4.59 -7.70 -13.70
CA LYS A 130 -3.24 -7.45 -14.23
C LYS A 130 -3.25 -6.52 -15.44
N ALA A 131 -4.18 -6.74 -16.38
CA ALA A 131 -4.31 -5.89 -17.55
C ALA A 131 -4.75 -4.45 -17.19
N LEU A 132 -5.68 -4.31 -16.24
CA LEU A 132 -6.25 -3.02 -15.84
C LEU A 132 -5.28 -2.19 -15.00
N VAL A 133 -4.62 -2.79 -14.02
CA VAL A 133 -3.60 -2.15 -13.19
C VAL A 133 -2.43 -1.70 -14.08
N GLY A 134 -1.98 -2.55 -15.00
CA GLY A 134 -0.97 -2.16 -15.99
C GLY A 134 -1.44 -1.07 -16.96
N GLY A 135 -2.73 -1.02 -17.30
CA GLY A 135 -3.32 0.09 -18.04
C GLY A 135 -3.27 1.42 -17.27
N TYR A 136 -3.59 1.38 -15.98
CA TYR A 136 -3.54 2.55 -15.10
C TYR A 136 -2.13 3.14 -14.99
N PHE A 137 -1.11 2.33 -14.72
CA PHE A 137 0.27 2.82 -14.59
C PHE A 137 0.89 3.28 -15.92
N ARG A 138 0.39 2.81 -17.06
CA ARG A 138 0.76 3.41 -18.36
C ARG A 138 0.20 4.82 -18.54
N TYR A 139 -0.97 5.10 -17.99
CA TYR A 139 -1.60 6.42 -18.02
C TYR A 139 -1.09 7.35 -16.91
N ALA A 140 -0.78 6.81 -15.75
CA ALA A 140 -0.33 7.52 -14.56
C ALA A 140 0.96 6.86 -14.01
N PRO A 141 2.12 7.05 -14.69
CA PRO A 141 3.38 6.41 -14.29
C PRO A 141 3.88 6.91 -12.93
N ASP A 142 3.53 8.14 -12.56
CA ASP A 142 3.84 8.76 -11.28
C ASP A 142 3.05 8.15 -10.11
N ALA A 143 1.95 7.42 -10.35
CA ALA A 143 1.19 6.72 -9.31
C ALA A 143 1.84 5.40 -8.86
N LEU A 144 2.93 4.97 -9.49
CA LEU A 144 3.57 3.70 -9.15
C LEU A 144 4.12 3.77 -7.71
N PRO A 145 3.76 2.81 -6.84
CA PRO A 145 4.14 2.89 -5.45
C PRO A 145 5.66 2.77 -5.28
N ALA A 146 6.21 3.55 -4.35
CA ALA A 146 7.65 3.53 -4.07
C ALA A 146 8.10 2.19 -3.47
N GLN A 147 7.23 1.58 -2.66
CA GLN A 147 7.44 0.28 -2.02
C GLN A 147 6.57 -0.79 -2.68
N THR A 148 6.94 -2.06 -2.49
CA THR A 148 6.14 -3.17 -3.02
C THR A 148 4.75 -3.20 -2.38
N SER A 149 3.72 -3.30 -3.21
CA SER A 149 2.33 -3.52 -2.81
C SER A 149 1.85 -4.84 -3.38
N THR A 150 1.00 -5.55 -2.63
CA THR A 150 0.39 -6.81 -3.07
C THR A 150 -1.13 -6.65 -3.18
N LEU A 151 -1.69 -6.93 -4.35
CA LEU A 151 -3.13 -7.13 -4.54
C LEU A 151 -3.43 -8.62 -4.44
N ARG A 152 -4.05 -9.03 -3.33
CA ARG A 152 -4.42 -10.42 -3.05
C ARG A 152 -5.89 -10.66 -3.34
N PHE A 153 -6.16 -11.59 -4.24
CA PHE A 153 -7.50 -12.09 -4.56
C PHE A 153 -7.76 -13.36 -3.77
N SER A 154 -8.72 -13.31 -2.84
CA SER A 154 -9.05 -14.43 -1.98
C SER A 154 -10.38 -15.05 -2.41
N ALA A 155 -10.39 -16.38 -2.54
CA ALA A 155 -11.62 -17.14 -2.71
C ALA A 155 -12.22 -17.47 -1.33
N ASP A 156 -13.39 -16.90 -1.03
CA ASP A 156 -14.11 -17.12 0.23
C ASP A 156 -15.18 -18.20 0.07
N THR A 157 -16.10 -18.03 -0.88
CA THR A 157 -17.16 -19.00 -1.19
C THR A 157 -17.32 -19.15 -2.70
N TRP A 158 -17.39 -20.38 -3.18
CA TRP A 158 -17.68 -20.71 -4.57
C TRP A 158 -18.40 -22.05 -4.63
N ALA A 159 -19.72 -22.00 -4.43
CA ALA A 159 -20.51 -23.22 -4.23
C ALA A 159 -21.89 -23.18 -4.88
N LEU A 160 -22.33 -24.33 -5.39
CA LEU A 160 -23.73 -24.59 -5.72
C LEU A 160 -24.40 -25.22 -4.49
N VAL A 161 -25.35 -24.50 -3.89
CA VAL A 161 -26.02 -24.94 -2.66
C VAL A 161 -27.49 -25.17 -2.93
N HIS A 162 -27.97 -26.37 -2.61
CA HIS A 162 -29.37 -26.73 -2.76
C HIS A 162 -30.30 -25.80 -1.97
N GLN A 163 -31.46 -25.52 -2.55
CA GLN A 163 -32.50 -24.64 -2.04
C GLN A 163 -33.74 -25.47 -1.73
N GLY A 164 -34.43 -25.13 -0.64
CA GLY A 164 -35.61 -25.84 -0.17
C GLY A 164 -35.28 -27.11 0.63
N ASN A 165 -36.33 -27.85 1.00
CA ASN A 165 -36.26 -29.09 1.79
C ASN A 165 -36.72 -30.32 1.01
N THR A 166 -37.12 -30.16 -0.25
CA THR A 166 -37.64 -31.24 -1.10
C THR A 166 -36.51 -31.90 -1.87
N ARG A 167 -36.40 -33.24 -1.75
CA ARG A 167 -35.40 -34.04 -2.49
C ARG A 167 -35.72 -34.20 -3.98
N LYS A 168 -36.97 -33.99 -4.37
CA LYS A 168 -37.41 -34.08 -5.76
C LYS A 168 -37.07 -32.75 -6.45
N ASP A 169 -36.08 -32.79 -7.33
CA ASP A 169 -35.58 -31.67 -8.16
C ASP A 169 -35.20 -30.39 -7.38
N PRO A 170 -34.25 -30.47 -6.43
CA PRO A 170 -33.79 -29.29 -5.71
C PRO A 170 -33.16 -28.28 -6.67
N LEU A 171 -33.53 -27.01 -6.53
CA LEU A 171 -32.83 -25.91 -7.19
C LEU A 171 -31.53 -25.62 -6.46
N TYR A 172 -30.46 -25.32 -7.18
CA TYR A 172 -29.16 -24.94 -6.64
C TYR A 172 -28.91 -23.47 -6.90
N ARG A 173 -28.61 -22.72 -5.84
CA ARG A 173 -28.15 -21.33 -5.93
C ARG A 173 -26.64 -21.33 -6.00
N LEU A 174 -26.09 -20.57 -6.96
CA LEU A 174 -24.67 -20.25 -6.95
C LEU A 174 -24.42 -19.22 -5.86
N ASN A 175 -23.60 -19.57 -4.88
CA ASN A 175 -23.15 -18.68 -3.81
C ASN A 175 -21.70 -18.34 -4.07
N HIS A 176 -21.42 -17.04 -4.19
CA HIS A 176 -20.10 -16.52 -4.42
C HIS A 176 -19.77 -15.44 -3.39
N SER A 177 -18.58 -15.55 -2.81
CA SER A 177 -17.93 -14.49 -2.05
C SER A 177 -16.45 -14.51 -2.38
N SER A 178 -15.91 -13.33 -2.68
CA SER A 178 -14.47 -13.14 -2.84
C SER A 178 -14.06 -11.78 -2.30
N THR A 179 -12.80 -11.66 -1.93
CA THR A 179 -12.22 -10.42 -1.41
C THR A 179 -10.97 -10.06 -2.19
N ILE A 180 -10.81 -8.77 -2.48
CA ILE A 180 -9.57 -8.20 -3.02
C ILE A 180 -8.97 -7.35 -1.92
N GLU A 181 -7.79 -7.74 -1.45
CA GLU A 181 -7.04 -7.02 -0.44
C GLU A 181 -5.83 -6.35 -1.05
N GLN A 182 -5.63 -5.07 -0.76
CA GLN A 182 -4.33 -4.44 -0.97
C GLN A 182 -3.51 -4.55 0.31
N ARG A 183 -2.31 -5.09 0.20
CA ARG A 183 -1.32 -5.17 1.28
C ARG A 183 -0.10 -4.34 0.95
N ARG A 184 0.49 -3.74 1.98
CA ARG A 184 1.76 -3.01 1.88
C ARG A 184 2.95 -3.98 1.94
N ALA A 185 4.16 -3.45 1.75
CA ALA A 185 5.40 -4.21 1.87
C ALA A 185 5.58 -4.82 3.27
N ASP A 186 5.12 -4.13 4.32
CA ASP A 186 5.13 -4.60 5.71
C ASP A 186 4.01 -5.63 6.03
N GLY A 187 3.20 -6.00 5.05
CA GLY A 187 2.10 -6.96 5.18
C GLY A 187 0.80 -6.39 5.75
N THR A 188 0.76 -5.11 6.14
CA THR A 188 -0.45 -4.46 6.65
C THR A 188 -1.54 -4.38 5.58
N LEU A 189 -2.79 -4.58 6.00
CA LEU A 189 -3.96 -4.44 5.13
C LEU A 189 -4.26 -2.95 4.92
N ALA A 190 -4.32 -2.54 3.66
CA ALA A 190 -4.50 -1.14 3.28
C ALA A 190 -5.92 -0.85 2.76
N GLU A 191 -6.48 -1.75 1.95
CA GLU A 191 -7.84 -1.63 1.41
C GLU A 191 -8.43 -3.03 1.21
N ILE A 192 -9.75 -3.16 1.35
CA ILE A 192 -10.49 -4.40 1.09
C ILE A 192 -11.72 -4.11 0.22
N ILE A 193 -11.91 -4.92 -0.81
CA ILE A 193 -13.09 -4.90 -1.67
C ILE A 193 -13.76 -6.27 -1.57
N SER A 194 -15.03 -6.28 -1.14
CA SER A 194 -15.84 -7.49 -1.07
C SER A 194 -16.73 -7.64 -2.31
N CYS A 195 -16.76 -8.85 -2.86
CA CYS A 195 -17.50 -9.20 -4.06
C CYS A 195 -18.45 -10.37 -3.78
N ASN A 196 -19.71 -10.02 -3.47
CA ASN A 196 -20.74 -10.97 -3.06
C ASN A 196 -22.00 -10.71 -3.91
N ASP A 197 -22.06 -11.28 -5.12
CA ASP A 197 -23.13 -10.98 -6.07
C ASP A 197 -23.50 -12.23 -6.87
N SER A 198 -24.42 -13.07 -6.37
CA SER A 198 -25.06 -14.10 -7.19
C SER A 198 -26.41 -14.58 -6.65
N ASP A 199 -27.48 -14.28 -7.38
CA ASP A 199 -28.83 -14.84 -7.16
C ASP A 199 -29.22 -15.89 -8.21
N ASN A 200 -28.23 -16.39 -8.97
CA ASN A 200 -28.50 -17.35 -10.05
C ASN A 200 -28.90 -18.71 -9.48
N ARG A 201 -30.04 -19.23 -9.92
CA ARG A 201 -30.60 -20.51 -9.51
C ARG A 201 -30.91 -21.36 -10.74
N ALA A 202 -30.61 -22.66 -10.66
CA ALA A 202 -30.96 -23.65 -11.67
C ALA A 202 -30.95 -25.05 -11.06
N THR A 203 -31.47 -26.06 -11.77
CA THR A 203 -31.27 -27.46 -11.38
C THR A 203 -29.81 -27.85 -11.49
N LEU A 204 -29.38 -28.90 -10.79
CA LEU A 204 -27.99 -29.38 -10.87
C LEU A 204 -27.60 -29.77 -12.30
N GLU A 205 -28.49 -30.48 -13.00
CA GLU A 205 -28.32 -30.86 -14.39
C GLU A 205 -28.08 -29.64 -15.29
N ALA A 206 -28.87 -28.57 -15.12
CA ALA A 206 -28.68 -27.34 -15.89
C ALA A 206 -27.39 -26.58 -15.54
N TRP A 207 -26.85 -26.77 -14.34
CA TRP A 207 -25.53 -26.24 -13.97
C TRP A 207 -24.37 -27.05 -14.54
N GLN A 208 -24.54 -28.36 -14.68
CA GLN A 208 -23.51 -29.29 -15.19
C GLN A 208 -23.53 -29.42 -16.72
N ALA A 209 -24.65 -29.07 -17.35
CA ALA A 209 -24.83 -29.09 -18.80
C ALA A 209 -23.72 -28.32 -19.55
N ASP A 210 -23.38 -28.84 -20.73
CA ASP A 210 -22.40 -28.26 -21.65
C ASP A 210 -21.05 -27.93 -20.98
N ASP A 211 -20.55 -28.87 -20.16
CA ASP A 211 -19.34 -28.68 -19.36
C ASP A 211 -19.39 -27.40 -18.52
N TYR A 212 -20.46 -27.27 -17.73
CA TYR A 212 -20.69 -26.14 -16.84
C TYR A 212 -20.73 -24.77 -17.54
N ALA A 213 -21.23 -24.70 -18.78
CA ALA A 213 -21.28 -23.44 -19.55
C ALA A 213 -22.00 -22.30 -18.79
N ARG A 214 -23.11 -22.62 -18.10
CA ARG A 214 -23.86 -21.67 -17.27
C ARG A 214 -23.02 -21.12 -16.11
N LEU A 215 -22.24 -21.99 -15.45
CA LEU A 215 -21.34 -21.61 -14.36
C LEU A 215 -20.24 -20.68 -14.87
N LYS A 216 -19.62 -21.01 -16.00
CA LYS A 216 -18.57 -20.19 -16.64
C LYS A 216 -19.12 -18.81 -17.02
N GLY A 217 -20.32 -18.72 -17.58
CA GLY A 217 -20.99 -17.44 -17.86
C GLY A 217 -21.28 -16.63 -16.59
N ALA A 218 -21.73 -17.28 -15.51
CA ALA A 218 -21.92 -16.62 -14.22
C ALA A 218 -20.59 -16.10 -13.64
N ALA A 219 -19.52 -16.91 -13.70
CA ALA A 219 -18.18 -16.53 -13.25
C ALA A 219 -17.63 -15.30 -13.99
N GLN A 220 -17.87 -15.19 -15.30
CA GLN A 220 -17.52 -14.02 -16.10
C GLN A 220 -18.28 -12.77 -15.64
N MET A 221 -19.61 -12.86 -15.46
CA MET A 221 -20.40 -11.73 -14.96
C MET A 221 -19.98 -11.27 -13.57
N ILE A 222 -19.72 -12.20 -12.67
CA ILE A 222 -19.22 -11.93 -11.30
C ILE A 222 -17.85 -11.24 -11.38
N THR A 223 -16.96 -11.74 -12.22
CA THR A 223 -15.64 -11.13 -12.45
C THR A 223 -15.80 -9.68 -12.90
N MET A 224 -16.62 -9.41 -13.92
CA MET A 224 -16.80 -8.04 -14.43
C MET A 224 -17.35 -7.08 -13.38
N LYS A 225 -18.35 -7.49 -12.59
CA LYS A 225 -18.90 -6.67 -11.49
C LYS A 225 -17.86 -6.39 -10.40
N CYS A 226 -17.09 -7.41 -10.02
CA CYS A 226 -16.03 -7.27 -9.01
C CYS A 226 -14.90 -6.36 -9.52
N ILE A 227 -14.52 -6.52 -10.77
CA ILE A 227 -13.49 -5.70 -11.42
C ILE A 227 -13.93 -4.24 -11.57
N GLU A 228 -15.22 -3.97 -11.84
CA GLU A 228 -15.73 -2.60 -11.85
C GLU A 228 -15.53 -1.89 -10.48
N LYS A 229 -15.78 -2.63 -9.38
CA LYS A 229 -15.50 -2.14 -8.02
C LYS A 229 -14.00 -1.86 -7.84
N LEU A 230 -13.12 -2.75 -8.33
CA LEU A 230 -11.67 -2.55 -8.30
C LEU A 230 -11.26 -1.29 -9.08
N VAL A 231 -11.69 -1.14 -10.34
CA VAL A 231 -11.31 0.00 -11.19
C VAL A 231 -11.68 1.34 -10.54
N LYS A 232 -12.85 1.41 -9.89
CA LYS A 232 -13.28 2.60 -9.14
C LYS A 232 -12.37 2.93 -7.95
N ARG A 233 -11.65 1.93 -7.41
CA ARG A 233 -10.77 2.06 -6.25
C ARG A 233 -9.30 2.21 -6.61
N ILE A 234 -8.87 1.83 -7.82
CA ILE A 234 -7.46 1.94 -8.26
C ILE A 234 -6.84 3.32 -7.97
N PRO A 235 -7.48 4.47 -8.30
CA PRO A 235 -6.87 5.77 -8.02
C PRO A 235 -6.73 6.10 -6.53
N ALA A 236 -7.55 5.51 -5.67
CA ALA A 236 -7.44 5.67 -4.21
C ALA A 236 -6.41 4.69 -3.62
N MET A 237 -6.30 3.50 -4.21
CA MET A 237 -5.32 2.46 -3.88
C MET A 237 -3.88 2.85 -4.26
N TYR A 238 -3.73 3.58 -5.38
CA TYR A 238 -2.47 4.05 -5.94
C TYR A 238 -2.60 5.51 -6.35
N PRO A 239 -2.58 6.45 -5.40
CA PRO A 239 -2.82 7.86 -5.69
C PRO A 239 -1.60 8.53 -6.31
N ARG A 240 -1.78 9.16 -7.47
CA ARG A 240 -0.73 10.00 -8.11
C ARG A 240 -0.21 11.06 -7.16
N PRO A 241 1.09 11.17 -6.89
CA PRO A 241 1.65 12.17 -5.99
C PRO A 241 1.18 13.57 -6.40
N LEU A 242 0.90 14.41 -5.41
CA LEU A 242 0.68 15.82 -5.69
C LEU A 242 2.01 16.40 -6.16
N ALA A 243 1.98 17.23 -7.19
CA ALA A 243 3.15 17.99 -7.59
C ALA A 243 3.62 18.78 -6.36
N ALA A 244 4.80 18.43 -5.84
CA ALA A 244 5.47 19.28 -4.88
C ALA A 244 5.78 20.60 -5.60
N GLU A 245 5.46 21.72 -4.97
CA GLU A 245 5.87 23.01 -5.52
C GLU A 245 7.40 23.03 -5.58
N ASP A 246 7.97 23.51 -6.68
CA ASP A 246 9.41 23.67 -6.78
C ASP A 246 9.85 24.81 -5.86
N VAL A 247 10.41 24.45 -4.71
CA VAL A 247 10.89 25.39 -3.71
C VAL A 247 12.32 25.88 -3.96
N SER A 248 12.96 25.43 -5.05
CA SER A 248 14.33 25.85 -5.41
C SER A 248 14.44 27.34 -5.75
N ALA A 249 13.31 28.00 -6.06
CA ALA A 249 13.24 29.43 -6.32
C ALA A 249 13.33 30.31 -5.06
N TYR A 250 13.26 29.74 -3.84
CA TYR A 250 13.31 30.49 -2.59
C TYR A 250 14.72 30.49 -1.99
N ALA A 251 15.13 31.63 -1.42
CA ALA A 251 16.44 31.79 -0.78
C ALA A 251 16.62 30.73 0.34
N ASP A 252 17.81 30.14 0.40
CA ASP A 252 18.21 29.08 1.34
C ASP A 252 17.36 27.79 1.29
N GLY A 253 16.56 27.59 0.25
CA GLY A 253 15.70 26.42 0.07
C GLY A 253 14.48 26.37 1.01
N ALA A 254 14.22 27.43 1.77
CA ALA A 254 13.10 27.54 2.69
C ALA A 254 11.93 28.29 2.02
N ALA A 255 10.89 27.54 1.65
CA ALA A 255 9.66 28.12 1.15
C ALA A 255 8.93 28.92 2.25
N PRO A 256 8.41 30.13 1.96
CA PRO A 256 7.60 30.87 2.92
C PRO A 256 6.34 30.06 3.31
N PRO A 257 5.87 30.18 4.55
CA PRO A 257 4.65 29.51 4.96
C PRO A 257 3.45 30.00 4.15
N ALA A 258 2.47 29.12 3.99
CA ALA A 258 1.14 29.48 3.53
C ALA A 258 0.22 29.74 4.74
N ARG A 259 -0.95 30.33 4.53
CA ARG A 259 -1.93 30.54 5.60
C ARG A 259 -3.28 29.93 5.22
N VAL A 260 -3.95 29.33 6.20
CA VAL A 260 -5.29 28.77 6.02
C VAL A 260 -6.23 29.37 7.06
N ARG A 261 -7.40 29.86 6.61
CA ARG A 261 -8.56 30.17 7.45
C ARG A 261 -9.52 28.97 7.46
N VAL A 262 -9.79 28.39 8.62
CA VAL A 262 -10.79 27.32 8.76
C VAL A 262 -12.00 27.85 9.51
N TYR A 263 -13.18 27.79 8.88
CA TYR A 263 -14.44 28.15 9.53
C TYR A 263 -14.96 27.00 10.40
N ALA A 264 -15.45 27.34 11.58
CA ALA A 264 -16.05 26.44 12.54
C ALA A 264 -17.53 26.79 12.77
N ALA A 265 -18.35 25.76 12.95
CA ALA A 265 -19.77 25.91 13.25
C ALA A 265 -20.19 24.88 14.30
N LEU A 266 -21.26 25.18 15.04
CA LEU A 266 -21.77 24.31 16.10
C LEU A 266 -22.11 22.91 15.56
N GLY A 267 -21.68 21.86 16.27
CA GLY A 267 -21.91 20.45 15.88
C GLY A 267 -21.09 19.97 14.68
N ARG A 268 -20.19 20.81 14.14
CA ARG A 268 -19.31 20.49 13.01
C ARG A 268 -17.86 20.50 13.49
N THR A 269 -17.08 19.53 13.04
CA THR A 269 -15.64 19.48 13.26
C THR A 269 -14.94 19.40 11.92
N THR A 270 -14.00 20.32 11.69
CA THR A 270 -13.07 20.24 10.56
C THR A 270 -11.69 19.91 11.11
N THR A 271 -11.10 18.80 10.70
CA THR A 271 -9.75 18.40 11.06
C THR A 271 -8.77 18.80 9.96
N LEU A 272 -7.71 19.51 10.31
CA LEU A 272 -6.57 19.84 9.46
C LEU A 272 -5.39 18.94 9.82
N TYR A 273 -4.78 18.32 8.82
CA TYR A 273 -3.51 17.61 8.95
C TYR A 273 -2.42 18.34 8.14
N THR A 274 -1.31 18.69 8.78
CA THR A 274 -0.17 19.41 8.16
C THR A 274 0.92 18.45 7.70
N ASP A 275 1.61 18.80 6.61
CA ASP A 275 2.65 17.96 5.97
C ASP A 275 2.19 16.50 5.87
N ALA A 276 0.96 16.33 5.40
CA ALA A 276 0.20 15.11 5.50
C ALA A 276 0.10 14.46 4.13
N ALA A 277 0.90 13.41 3.91
CA ALA A 277 0.86 12.65 2.67
C ALA A 277 -0.41 11.78 2.56
N CYS A 278 -0.94 11.36 3.70
CA CYS A 278 -2.13 10.52 3.87
C CYS A 278 -2.69 10.70 5.30
N ARG A 279 -3.75 9.97 5.66
CA ARG A 279 -4.41 10.10 6.98
C ARG A 279 -3.56 9.65 8.18
N GLU A 280 -2.58 8.78 7.98
CA GLU A 280 -1.75 8.19 9.06
C GLU A 280 -0.32 8.76 9.08
N ASP A 281 0.12 9.45 8.02
CA ASP A 281 1.42 10.13 7.92
C ASP A 281 1.19 11.64 7.79
N TYR A 282 1.28 12.32 8.93
CA TYR A 282 1.14 13.75 9.06
C TYR A 282 2.11 14.27 10.14
N ARG A 283 2.39 15.57 10.11
CA ARG A 283 3.16 16.24 11.16
C ARG A 283 2.27 16.62 12.33
N ASP A 284 1.24 17.44 12.09
CA ASP A 284 0.32 17.89 13.12
C ASP A 284 -1.13 17.58 12.72
N ARG A 285 -1.97 17.29 13.72
CA ARG A 285 -3.43 17.17 13.58
C ARG A 285 -4.10 18.23 14.43
N ILE A 286 -4.98 19.01 13.80
CA ILE A 286 -5.65 20.14 14.42
C ILE A 286 -7.15 20.00 14.21
N ASP A 287 -7.91 19.81 15.31
CA ASP A 287 -9.38 19.75 15.25
C ASP A 287 -9.97 21.15 15.48
N VAL A 288 -10.48 21.76 14.42
CA VAL A 288 -11.14 23.07 14.44
C VAL A 288 -12.61 22.88 14.79
N LYS A 289 -13.00 23.40 15.96
CA LYS A 289 -14.34 23.33 16.52
C LYS A 289 -14.79 24.70 16.97
N TYR A 290 -16.11 24.90 17.00
CA TYR A 290 -16.73 26.18 17.34
C TYR A 290 -16.28 26.75 18.71
N ASN A 291 -16.06 25.90 19.72
CA ASN A 291 -15.60 26.31 21.06
C ASN A 291 -14.07 26.57 21.15
N ASN A 292 -13.28 26.16 20.15
CA ASN A 292 -11.82 26.24 20.17
C ASN A 292 -11.25 27.37 19.28
N ALA A 293 -12.10 28.02 18.47
CA ALA A 293 -11.65 29.03 17.50
C ALA A 293 -11.47 30.45 18.13
N GLY A 294 -11.39 30.56 19.46
CA GLY A 294 -11.40 31.84 20.16
C GLY A 294 -10.03 32.48 20.46
N ASP A 295 -8.91 31.74 20.41
CA ASP A 295 -7.65 32.21 21.04
C ASP A 295 -6.42 32.30 20.13
N LYS A 296 -6.51 32.04 18.82
CA LYS A 296 -5.37 32.21 17.90
C LYS A 296 -5.59 33.38 16.96
N GLY A 297 -4.69 34.36 17.05
CA GLY A 297 -4.77 35.65 16.36
C GLY A 297 -4.98 35.54 14.85
N VAL A 298 -5.56 36.61 14.30
CA VAL A 298 -5.72 36.81 12.85
C VAL A 298 -4.33 36.93 12.24
N LEU A 299 -3.96 36.01 11.36
CA LEU A 299 -2.69 36.03 10.62
C LEU A 299 -2.76 37.00 9.43
N GLY A 300 -3.93 37.58 9.16
CA GLY A 300 -4.12 38.65 8.18
C GLY A 300 -4.46 38.13 6.78
N ILE A 301 -5.20 37.01 6.69
CA ILE A 301 -5.78 36.57 5.41
C ILE A 301 -6.80 37.63 4.94
N PRO A 302 -6.83 38.01 3.64
CA PRO A 302 -7.80 38.98 3.13
C PRO A 302 -9.27 38.66 3.47
N VAL A 303 -10.07 39.72 3.60
CA VAL A 303 -11.50 39.59 3.92
C VAL A 303 -12.26 39.13 2.67
N THR A 304 -12.87 37.95 2.73
CA THR A 304 -13.60 37.34 1.61
C THR A 304 -15.11 37.64 1.68
N GLU A 305 -15.85 37.36 0.61
CA GLU A 305 -17.32 37.41 0.66
C GLU A 305 -17.88 36.36 1.64
N THR A 306 -17.25 35.18 1.76
CA THR A 306 -17.62 34.16 2.76
C THR A 306 -17.57 34.73 4.17
N LEU A 307 -16.46 35.40 4.52
CA LEU A 307 -16.29 36.03 5.81
C LEU A 307 -17.36 37.11 6.05
N ARG A 308 -17.52 38.03 5.09
CA ARG A 308 -18.52 39.11 5.16
C ARG A 308 -19.96 38.59 5.29
N SER A 309 -20.29 37.53 4.57
CA SER A 309 -21.63 36.92 4.60
C SER A 309 -21.93 36.36 5.99
N LYS A 310 -20.97 35.65 6.59
CA LYS A 310 -21.14 35.06 7.92
C LYS A 310 -21.09 36.08 9.05
N GLU A 311 -20.31 37.16 8.92
CA GLU A 311 -20.36 38.29 9.87
C GLU A 311 -21.73 38.98 9.90
N LYS A 312 -22.47 38.94 8.79
CA LYS A 312 -23.82 39.50 8.68
C LYS A 312 -24.92 38.56 9.18
N GLU A 313 -24.63 37.29 9.46
CA GLU A 313 -25.61 36.35 9.99
C GLU A 313 -25.99 36.68 11.44
N ARG A 314 -27.19 37.25 11.61
CA ARG A 314 -27.74 37.64 12.91
C ARG A 314 -27.80 36.40 13.82
N PHE A 315 -27.17 36.47 15.00
CA PHE A 315 -27.09 35.41 16.01
C PHE A 315 -26.13 34.24 15.72
N SER A 316 -25.32 34.31 14.66
CA SER A 316 -24.23 33.36 14.41
C SER A 316 -22.94 33.93 14.99
N THR A 317 -22.42 33.34 16.06
CA THR A 317 -21.09 33.65 16.56
C THR A 317 -20.09 33.08 15.56
N LEU A 318 -19.64 33.93 14.64
CA LEU A 318 -18.64 33.55 13.66
C LEU A 318 -17.40 33.02 14.37
N SER A 319 -17.10 31.75 14.15
CA SER A 319 -15.95 31.08 14.75
C SER A 319 -15.05 30.65 13.59
N TYR A 320 -13.88 31.27 13.43
CA TYR A 320 -12.88 30.88 12.46
C TYR A 320 -11.50 30.95 13.10
N GLN A 321 -10.54 30.24 12.52
CA GLN A 321 -9.17 30.25 13.01
C GLN A 321 -8.21 30.24 11.84
N GLU A 322 -7.16 31.05 11.95
CA GLU A 322 -6.11 31.14 10.94
C GLU A 322 -4.88 30.35 11.43
N TYR A 323 -4.30 29.60 10.50
CA TYR A 323 -3.16 28.73 10.75
C TYR A 323 -2.06 29.03 9.76
N GLU A 324 -0.84 29.16 10.26
CA GLU A 324 0.35 29.09 9.44
C GLU A 324 0.63 27.62 9.14
N VAL A 325 0.84 27.31 7.86
CA VAL A 325 1.06 25.94 7.38
C VAL A 325 2.28 25.89 6.45
N PRO A 326 3.02 24.77 6.40
CA PRO A 326 4.22 24.70 5.56
C PRO A 326 3.88 24.87 4.07
N GLY A 327 4.47 25.86 3.42
CA GLY A 327 4.37 26.05 1.97
C GLY A 327 5.08 24.92 1.22
N GLY A 328 4.51 24.51 0.09
CA GLY A 328 5.02 23.40 -0.74
C GLY A 328 4.77 22.00 -0.16
N LYS A 329 4.06 21.88 0.97
CA LYS A 329 3.74 20.60 1.61
C LYS A 329 2.25 20.25 1.48
N PRO A 330 1.91 18.95 1.46
CA PRO A 330 0.53 18.51 1.36
C PRO A 330 -0.25 18.79 2.66
N LEU A 331 -1.49 19.21 2.51
CA LEU A 331 -2.46 19.40 3.59
C LEU A 331 -3.68 18.52 3.33
N ILE A 332 -4.23 17.93 4.40
CA ILE A 332 -5.50 17.21 4.35
C ILE A 332 -6.52 17.93 5.23
N PHE A 333 -7.72 18.14 4.69
CA PHE A 333 -8.88 18.57 5.46
C PHE A 333 -9.93 17.47 5.49
N GLU A 334 -10.47 17.21 6.67
CA GLU A 334 -11.58 16.28 6.87
C GLU A 334 -12.72 16.95 7.62
N ALA A 335 -13.93 16.86 7.08
CA ALA A 335 -15.13 17.33 7.75
C ALA A 335 -15.90 16.15 8.36
N ARG A 336 -16.25 16.27 9.63
CA ARG A 336 -17.08 15.31 10.36
C ARG A 336 -18.24 16.04 11.02
N PHE A 337 -19.40 15.40 10.96
CA PHE A 337 -20.62 15.83 11.64
C PHE A 337 -20.86 14.92 12.85
N ASP A 338 -21.28 15.47 13.99
CA ASP A 338 -21.66 14.69 15.16
C ASP A 338 -22.98 13.93 14.91
N ALA A 339 -22.98 12.60 15.05
CA ALA A 339 -24.03 11.68 14.60
C ALA A 339 -25.41 11.89 15.25
N SER A 340 -25.54 12.73 16.27
CA SER A 340 -26.78 13.00 17.01
C SER A 340 -27.85 13.80 16.22
N SER A 341 -27.53 14.33 15.03
CA SER A 341 -28.34 15.36 14.34
C SER A 341 -29.29 14.91 13.23
N ARG A 342 -29.38 13.62 12.89
CA ARG A 342 -30.25 13.06 11.81
C ARG A 342 -30.09 13.71 10.42
N VAL A 343 -28.95 14.35 10.11
CA VAL A 343 -28.65 14.89 8.77
C VAL A 343 -28.01 13.81 7.89
N TYR A 344 -28.39 13.75 6.62
CA TYR A 344 -27.89 12.80 5.61
C TYR A 344 -26.45 13.14 5.15
N CYS A 345 -25.48 13.23 6.06
CA CYS A 345 -24.07 13.22 5.68
C CYS A 345 -23.60 11.76 5.63
N ASP A 346 -23.76 11.08 4.49
CA ASP A 346 -23.13 9.77 4.26
C ASP A 346 -21.77 9.97 3.58
N GLY A 347 -20.72 9.33 4.10
CA GLY A 347 -19.34 9.46 3.62
C GLY A 347 -18.44 10.48 4.36
N LYS A 348 -17.13 10.22 4.34
CA LYS A 348 -16.10 11.15 4.88
C LYS A 348 -15.82 12.24 3.84
N LEU A 349 -16.26 13.46 4.10
CA LEU A 349 -15.87 14.63 3.31
C LEU A 349 -14.41 14.93 3.59
N SER A 350 -13.56 14.81 2.58
CA SER A 350 -12.14 15.11 2.73
C SER A 350 -11.52 15.58 1.42
N GLY A 351 -10.47 16.38 1.53
CA GLY A 351 -9.71 16.85 0.38
C GLY A 351 -8.26 17.08 0.75
N GLN A 352 -7.36 16.73 -0.17
CA GLN A 352 -5.93 16.97 -0.05
C GLN A 352 -5.43 17.85 -1.20
N PHE A 353 -4.52 18.77 -0.89
CA PHE A 353 -3.78 19.58 -1.87
C PHE A 353 -2.42 20.01 -1.31
N VAL A 354 -1.53 20.50 -2.16
CA VAL A 354 -0.26 21.14 -1.74
C VAL A 354 -0.48 22.64 -1.67
N ALA A 355 -0.29 23.22 -0.49
CA ALA A 355 -0.41 24.67 -0.32
C ALA A 355 0.79 25.35 -0.96
N ARG A 356 0.55 26.31 -1.87
CA ARG A 356 1.64 27.06 -2.49
C ARG A 356 2.27 28.01 -1.48
N PRO A 357 3.60 28.17 -1.47
CA PRO A 357 4.27 29.07 -0.54
C PRO A 357 3.75 30.51 -0.64
N GLY A 358 3.51 31.13 0.52
CA GLY A 358 3.01 32.52 0.61
C GLY A 358 1.58 32.75 0.13
N GLN A 359 0.82 31.70 -0.18
CA GLN A 359 -0.58 31.81 -0.59
C GLN A 359 -1.54 31.62 0.59
N ASP A 360 -2.73 32.21 0.44
CA ASP A 360 -3.80 32.13 1.43
C ASP A 360 -4.92 31.20 0.95
N TYR A 361 -5.52 30.49 1.90
CA TYR A 361 -6.60 29.56 1.64
C TYR A 361 -7.71 29.72 2.68
N GLU A 362 -8.93 29.37 2.30
CA GLU A 362 -10.04 29.22 3.23
C GLU A 362 -10.74 27.87 3.07
N VAL A 363 -11.19 27.31 4.21
CA VAL A 363 -11.85 26.02 4.28
C VAL A 363 -13.16 26.16 5.04
N GLU A 364 -14.25 25.76 4.39
CA GLU A 364 -15.61 25.87 4.90
C GLU A 364 -16.33 24.53 4.80
N PHE A 365 -16.90 24.08 5.92
CA PHE A 365 -17.82 22.96 5.93
C PHE A 365 -19.28 23.46 5.93
N GLU A 366 -19.91 23.39 4.76
CA GLU A 366 -21.30 23.78 4.52
C GLU A 366 -22.25 22.58 4.60
N VAL A 367 -23.43 22.81 5.18
CA VAL A 367 -24.56 21.89 5.12
C VAL A 367 -25.75 22.68 4.59
N ALA A 368 -26.13 22.44 3.35
CA ALA A 368 -27.24 23.11 2.67
C ALA A 368 -28.12 22.04 2.00
N ASP A 369 -29.45 22.17 2.13
CA ASP A 369 -30.42 21.25 1.52
C ASP A 369 -30.20 19.77 1.85
N LYS A 370 -29.76 19.46 3.07
CA LYS A 370 -29.38 18.11 3.53
C LYS A 370 -28.17 17.51 2.80
N ILE A 371 -27.43 18.31 2.04
CA ILE A 371 -26.18 17.94 1.37
C ILE A 371 -25.01 18.57 2.12
N CYS A 372 -24.00 17.76 2.39
CA CYS A 372 -22.81 18.15 3.13
C CYS A 372 -21.68 18.41 2.12
N ARG A 373 -21.07 19.62 2.16
CA ARG A 373 -20.01 20.04 1.23
C ARG A 373 -18.82 20.62 1.97
N LEU A 374 -17.62 20.17 1.61
CA LEU A 374 -16.36 20.75 2.06
C LEU A 374 -15.80 21.64 0.95
N HIS A 375 -15.81 22.95 1.17
CA HIS A 375 -15.24 23.93 0.27
C HIS A 375 -13.81 24.24 0.69
N ILE A 376 -12.88 24.12 -0.25
CA ILE A 376 -11.48 24.52 -0.09
C ILE A 376 -11.22 25.52 -1.22
N ARG A 377 -10.84 26.75 -0.87
CA ARG A 377 -10.68 27.86 -1.81
C ARG A 377 -9.33 28.54 -1.58
N GLN A 378 -8.68 28.97 -2.65
CA GLN A 378 -7.56 29.91 -2.58
C GLN A 378 -8.12 31.33 -2.44
N VAL A 379 -7.52 32.11 -1.56
CA VAL A 379 -7.84 33.52 -1.32
C VAL A 379 -6.77 34.38 -1.99
N HIS A 380 -7.20 35.30 -2.84
CA HIS A 380 -6.30 36.25 -3.50
C HIS A 380 -6.16 37.52 -2.68
N ALA A 381 -5.14 38.33 -2.97
CA ALA A 381 -4.84 39.55 -2.24
C ALA A 381 -5.98 40.58 -2.22
N ASP A 382 -6.85 40.56 -3.25
CA ASP A 382 -8.03 41.41 -3.35
C ASP A 382 -9.26 40.88 -2.58
N GLY A 383 -9.13 39.73 -1.91
CA GLY A 383 -10.22 39.05 -1.20
C GLY A 383 -11.15 38.24 -2.11
N SER A 384 -10.85 38.14 -3.41
CA SER A 384 -11.52 37.20 -4.31
C SER A 384 -11.09 35.76 -4.03
N MET A 385 -11.90 34.80 -4.46
CA MET A 385 -11.68 33.39 -4.15
C MET A 385 -11.83 32.52 -5.40
N THR A 386 -10.96 31.52 -5.51
CA THR A 386 -11.05 30.49 -6.54
C THR A 386 -11.09 29.10 -5.91
N PRO A 387 -11.90 28.16 -6.43
CA PRO A 387 -11.89 26.78 -5.93
C PRO A 387 -10.48 26.19 -6.00
N GLN A 388 -10.00 25.64 -4.88
CA GLN A 388 -8.73 24.94 -4.85
C GLN A 388 -8.91 23.55 -5.43
N GLN A 389 -8.08 23.19 -6.39
CA GLN A 389 -8.07 21.82 -6.90
C GLN A 389 -7.58 20.89 -5.80
N THR A 390 -8.42 19.93 -5.44
CA THR A 390 -8.13 18.92 -4.42
C THR A 390 -8.33 17.53 -4.98
N ARG A 391 -7.60 16.56 -4.42
CA ARG A 391 -7.85 15.15 -4.65
C ARG A 391 -8.50 14.52 -3.42
N PRO A 392 -9.20 13.38 -3.57
CA PRO A 392 -9.63 12.58 -2.43
C PRO A 392 -8.44 12.23 -1.55
N THR A 393 -8.64 12.29 -0.23
CA THR A 393 -7.60 11.94 0.73
C THR A 393 -7.15 10.49 0.52
N PRO A 394 -5.85 10.22 0.34
CA PRO A 394 -5.31 8.88 0.32
C PRO A 394 -5.71 8.14 1.60
N THR A 395 -6.43 7.03 1.45
CA THR A 395 -6.71 6.10 2.55
C THR A 395 -5.47 5.30 2.92
N ILE A 396 -4.50 5.23 2.00
CA ILE A 396 -3.29 4.43 2.13
C ILE A 396 -2.09 5.36 2.17
N CYS A 397 -1.37 5.25 3.28
CA CYS A 397 -0.03 5.78 3.43
C CYS A 397 0.95 4.82 2.79
N GLU A 398 1.50 5.19 1.64
CA GLU A 398 2.86 4.74 1.33
C GLU A 398 3.77 5.46 2.33
N GLY A 399 4.80 4.81 2.87
CA GLY A 399 5.76 5.48 3.76
C GLY A 399 6.47 6.59 2.99
N THR A 400 5.89 7.79 2.99
CA THR A 400 6.29 8.96 2.20
C THR A 400 6.88 10.07 3.03
N ARG A 401 7.09 9.85 4.34
CA ARG A 401 8.40 10.22 4.86
C ARG A 401 9.40 9.37 4.10
N ALA A 402 9.90 9.96 3.02
CA ALA A 402 11.21 9.61 2.51
C ALA A 402 12.05 9.40 3.78
N PRO A 403 12.56 8.19 4.03
CA PRO A 403 13.57 8.08 5.04
C PRO A 403 14.58 9.16 4.67
N VAL A 404 14.81 10.12 5.60
CA VAL A 404 15.97 10.99 5.44
C VAL A 404 17.08 9.99 5.17
N ARG A 405 17.59 9.97 3.94
CA ARG A 405 18.66 9.07 3.56
C ARG A 405 19.84 9.66 4.29
N ILE A 406 19.97 9.32 5.55
CA ILE A 406 21.07 9.75 6.37
C ILE A 406 22.24 8.99 5.77
N GLU A 407 22.98 9.66 4.91
CA GLU A 407 24.16 9.10 4.31
C GLU A 407 25.07 8.63 5.45
N PRO A 408 25.54 7.36 5.42
CA PRO A 408 26.35 6.88 6.52
C PRO A 408 27.61 7.75 6.61
N ARG A 409 27.81 8.35 7.78
CA ARG A 409 28.87 9.33 8.04
C ARG A 409 30.20 8.63 8.21
N GLN A 410 31.29 9.40 8.18
CA GLN A 410 32.61 8.88 8.51
C GLN A 410 32.68 8.38 9.97
N GLU A 411 31.89 8.98 10.85
CA GLU A 411 31.70 8.59 12.25
C GLU A 411 31.24 7.12 12.34
N MET A 412 31.95 6.32 13.13
CA MET A 412 31.69 4.91 13.31
C MET A 412 32.03 4.48 14.74
N GLN A 413 31.19 3.61 15.30
CA GLN A 413 31.42 2.91 16.55
C GLN A 413 31.66 1.43 16.29
N VAL A 414 32.65 0.86 16.96
CA VAL A 414 32.95 -0.57 16.90
C VAL A 414 32.48 -1.20 18.21
N LEU A 415 31.59 -2.18 18.09
CA LEU A 415 31.03 -2.96 19.19
C LEU A 415 31.60 -4.36 19.08
N LEU A 416 32.51 -4.73 19.99
CA LEU A 416 33.13 -6.04 20.03
C LEU A 416 32.54 -6.85 21.19
N PHE A 417 31.81 -7.91 20.84
CA PHE A 417 31.37 -8.91 21.81
C PHE A 417 32.50 -9.91 22.06
N THR A 418 32.86 -10.03 23.32
CA THR A 418 33.67 -11.13 23.86
C THR A 418 32.84 -11.87 24.91
N PRO A 419 33.03 -13.18 25.14
CA PRO A 419 32.25 -13.89 26.14
C PRO A 419 32.24 -13.18 27.50
N GLY A 420 31.06 -12.72 27.92
CA GLY A 420 30.85 -12.01 29.20
C GLY A 420 31.14 -10.50 29.18
N ARG A 421 31.53 -9.90 28.04
CA ARG A 421 31.82 -8.46 27.96
C ARG A 421 31.58 -7.88 26.56
N LEU A 422 30.97 -6.70 26.51
CA LEU A 422 30.88 -5.84 25.32
C LEU A 422 31.87 -4.67 25.45
N GLN A 423 32.74 -4.49 24.45
CA GLN A 423 33.61 -3.32 24.33
C GLN A 423 33.09 -2.39 23.23
N ILE A 424 33.02 -1.10 23.50
CA ILE A 424 32.51 -0.08 22.58
C ILE A 424 33.56 1.02 22.42
N GLN A 425 33.91 1.36 21.18
CA GLN A 425 34.85 2.44 20.90
C GLN A 425 34.46 3.25 19.66
N ASP A 426 34.47 4.57 19.82
CA ASP A 426 34.35 5.52 18.71
C ASP A 426 35.65 5.53 17.89
N THR A 427 35.53 5.47 16.58
CA THR A 427 36.69 5.45 15.68
C THR A 427 37.32 6.81 15.40
N THR A 428 36.60 7.89 15.72
CA THR A 428 36.99 9.29 15.51
C THR A 428 37.51 9.97 16.78
N GLN A 429 37.23 9.40 17.95
CA GLN A 429 37.71 9.90 19.23
C GLN A 429 38.86 9.01 19.74
N ASN A 430 39.95 9.61 20.23
CA ASN A 430 41.02 8.89 20.94
C ASN A 430 40.60 8.56 22.38
N SER A 431 39.33 8.20 22.61
CA SER A 431 38.80 7.84 23.92
C SER A 431 39.13 6.39 24.27
N ALA A 432 39.27 6.12 25.57
CA ALA A 432 39.41 4.76 26.07
C ALA A 432 38.13 3.96 25.80
N PRO A 433 38.23 2.65 25.48
CA PRO A 433 37.07 1.84 25.16
C PRO A 433 36.16 1.69 26.38
N GLN A 434 34.86 1.94 26.17
CA GLN A 434 33.85 1.66 27.17
C GLN A 434 33.64 0.15 27.28
N GLN A 435 33.52 -0.35 28.51
CA GLN A 435 33.28 -1.77 28.77
C GLN A 435 31.95 -1.95 29.49
N LEU A 436 31.12 -2.85 28.98
CA LEU A 436 29.86 -3.27 29.58
C LEU A 436 29.91 -4.77 29.87
N SER A 437 29.34 -5.21 31.00
CA SER A 437 29.14 -6.64 31.25
C SER A 437 28.10 -7.19 30.28
N ASP A 438 28.31 -8.39 29.76
CA ASP A 438 27.38 -8.99 28.81
C ASP A 438 26.22 -9.73 29.52
N ASP A 439 25.41 -8.95 30.23
CA ASP A 439 24.24 -9.42 30.96
C ASP A 439 23.13 -8.35 30.95
N ALA A 440 21.95 -8.72 31.41
CA ALA A 440 20.77 -7.84 31.37
C ALA A 440 20.93 -6.56 32.23
N SER A 441 21.81 -6.54 33.23
CA SER A 441 22.01 -5.36 34.10
C SER A 441 22.65 -4.19 33.34
N ALA A 442 23.41 -4.47 32.28
CA ALA A 442 24.05 -3.47 31.44
C ALA A 442 23.15 -2.91 30.33
N ASN A 443 21.89 -3.37 30.20
CA ASN A 443 20.99 -2.96 29.12
C ASN A 443 20.71 -1.45 29.11
N ALA A 444 20.51 -0.84 30.29
CA ALA A 444 20.28 0.60 30.39
C ALA A 444 21.51 1.41 29.93
N ALA A 445 22.72 0.94 30.24
CA ALA A 445 23.96 1.57 29.80
C ALA A 445 24.16 1.43 28.28
N LEU A 446 23.84 0.26 27.71
CA LEU A 446 23.85 0.05 26.26
C LEU A 446 22.83 0.97 25.56
N GLN A 447 21.61 1.09 26.09
CA GLN A 447 20.60 2.00 25.54
C GLN A 447 21.07 3.45 25.55
N GLN A 448 21.75 3.89 26.60
CA GLN A 448 22.31 5.24 26.67
C GLN A 448 23.38 5.49 25.60
N VAL A 449 24.27 4.51 25.36
CA VAL A 449 25.29 4.59 24.30
C VAL A 449 24.63 4.66 22.92
N LEU A 450 23.64 3.79 22.65
CA LEU A 450 22.92 3.80 21.38
C LEU A 450 22.11 5.09 21.20
N GLN A 451 21.57 5.66 22.28
CA GLN A 451 20.88 6.95 22.24
C GLN A 451 21.83 8.10 21.90
N GLN A 452 23.06 8.06 22.40
CA GLN A 452 24.12 9.02 22.03
C GLN A 452 24.51 8.86 20.55
N ALA A 453 24.73 7.63 20.07
CA ALA A 453 25.00 7.36 18.66
C ALA A 453 23.85 7.84 17.75
N SER A 454 22.60 7.64 18.20
CA SER A 454 21.40 8.10 17.49
C SER A 454 21.26 9.64 17.48
N SER A 455 21.88 10.35 18.43
CA SER A 455 21.83 11.82 18.49
C SER A 455 22.71 12.50 17.41
N ALA A 456 23.58 11.72 16.76
CA ALA A 456 24.34 12.10 15.58
C ALA A 456 23.92 11.19 14.39
N PRO A 457 22.83 11.52 13.68
CA PRO A 457 22.26 10.65 12.67
C PRO A 457 23.29 10.29 11.59
N GLY A 458 23.45 8.99 11.32
CA GLY A 458 24.35 8.47 10.27
C GLY A 458 25.64 7.85 10.80
N THR A 459 25.83 7.88 12.13
CA THR A 459 26.92 7.16 12.80
C THR A 459 26.80 5.66 12.52
N ARG A 460 27.86 5.08 11.95
CA ARG A 460 27.89 3.65 11.59
C ARG A 460 28.18 2.77 12.80
N LEU A 461 27.53 1.61 12.90
CA LEU A 461 27.83 0.59 13.89
C LEU A 461 28.51 -0.61 13.22
N CYS A 462 29.73 -0.94 13.62
CA CYS A 462 30.38 -2.19 13.22
C CYS A 462 30.34 -3.16 14.40
N ILE A 463 29.55 -4.22 14.30
CA ILE A 463 29.24 -5.14 15.39
C ILE A 463 29.94 -6.47 15.12
N VAL A 464 30.92 -6.81 15.95
CA VAL A 464 31.71 -8.04 15.83
C VAL A 464 31.27 -9.00 16.92
N THR A 465 30.82 -10.19 16.52
CA THR A 465 30.38 -11.26 17.43
C THR A 465 31.33 -12.46 17.39
N PRO A 466 31.45 -13.26 18.47
CA PRO A 466 32.29 -14.45 18.49
C PRO A 466 31.91 -15.50 17.44
N GLY A 467 30.63 -15.54 17.03
CA GLY A 467 30.09 -16.42 15.99
C GLY A 467 28.55 -16.50 16.05
N SER A 468 27.94 -17.07 15.02
CA SER A 468 26.47 -17.22 14.88
C SER A 468 25.76 -17.93 16.04
N THR A 469 26.45 -18.80 16.78
CA THR A 469 25.89 -19.52 17.94
C THR A 469 26.07 -18.81 19.27
N TYR A 470 26.74 -17.64 19.28
CA TYR A 470 26.87 -16.82 20.49
C TYR A 470 25.49 -16.37 20.97
N SER A 471 25.20 -16.42 22.27
CA SER A 471 23.94 -15.93 22.82
C SER A 471 24.26 -14.95 23.94
N SER A 472 23.60 -13.79 23.89
CA SER A 472 23.88 -12.66 24.78
C SER A 472 22.62 -11.80 24.89
N PRO A 473 22.16 -11.49 26.12
CA PRO A 473 21.05 -10.57 26.33
C PRO A 473 21.30 -9.19 25.75
N LEU A 474 22.54 -8.68 25.80
CA LEU A 474 22.89 -7.39 25.20
C LEU A 474 22.92 -7.44 23.67
N ARG A 475 23.36 -8.55 23.08
CA ARG A 475 23.34 -8.75 21.63
C ARG A 475 21.90 -8.75 21.11
N ASP A 476 21.00 -9.45 21.81
CA ASP A 476 19.59 -9.51 21.42
C ASP A 476 18.91 -8.15 21.62
N ALA A 477 19.24 -7.42 22.70
CA ALA A 477 18.78 -6.04 22.91
C ALA A 477 19.30 -5.07 21.84
N LEU A 478 20.58 -5.18 21.47
CA LEU A 478 21.21 -4.40 20.39
C LEU A 478 20.55 -4.71 19.04
N TRP A 479 20.34 -5.98 18.73
CA TRP A 479 19.69 -6.45 17.51
C TRP A 479 18.29 -5.87 17.36
N ASN A 480 17.46 -5.98 18.40
CA ASN A 480 16.11 -5.41 18.39
C ASN A 480 16.14 -3.88 18.22
N ARG A 481 17.06 -3.19 18.89
CA ARG A 481 17.17 -1.73 18.78
C ARG A 481 17.60 -1.26 17.38
N VAL A 482 18.53 -1.97 16.75
CA VAL A 482 18.96 -1.70 15.39
C VAL A 482 17.83 -1.97 14.40
N LEU A 483 17.06 -3.05 14.57
CA LEU A 483 15.89 -3.36 13.73
C LEU A 483 14.75 -2.35 13.86
N GLU A 484 14.55 -1.74 15.03
CA GLU A 484 13.56 -0.70 15.24
C GLU A 484 13.91 0.63 14.55
N SER A 485 15.19 0.88 14.24
CA SER A 485 15.68 2.14 13.67
C SER A 485 16.91 1.98 12.78
N PRO A 486 16.85 1.15 11.71
CA PRO A 486 18.03 0.76 10.91
C PRO A 486 18.67 1.96 10.18
N GLN A 487 17.90 3.02 9.95
CA GLN A 487 18.36 4.23 9.28
C GLN A 487 19.02 5.25 10.22
N ALA A 488 18.70 5.20 11.52
CA ALA A 488 19.36 6.05 12.51
C ALA A 488 20.74 5.49 12.88
N LEU A 489 20.88 4.16 12.80
CA LEU A 489 22.08 3.40 13.16
C LEU A 489 22.45 2.39 12.05
N PRO A 490 22.99 2.85 10.90
CA PRO A 490 23.47 1.95 9.84
C PRO A 490 24.47 0.96 10.43
N SER A 491 24.17 -0.33 10.35
CA SER A 491 24.93 -1.36 11.09
C SER A 491 25.43 -2.47 10.18
N LEU A 492 26.60 -3.02 10.53
CA LEU A 492 27.17 -4.20 9.90
C LEU A 492 27.51 -5.23 10.97
N TRP A 493 27.04 -6.45 10.77
CA TRP A 493 27.29 -7.58 11.67
C TRP A 493 28.37 -8.49 11.07
N LEU A 494 29.44 -8.69 11.84
CA LEU A 494 30.58 -9.51 11.46
C LEU A 494 30.79 -10.61 12.49
N GLU A 495 31.22 -11.77 12.03
CA GLU A 495 31.76 -12.80 12.90
C GLU A 495 33.27 -12.58 13.10
N ALA A 496 33.79 -12.93 14.26
CA ALA A 496 35.21 -12.81 14.60
C ALA A 496 36.12 -13.49 13.55
N ALA A 497 35.66 -14.60 12.96
CA ALA A 497 36.35 -15.31 11.88
C ALA A 497 36.50 -14.49 10.59
N ALA A 498 35.57 -13.57 10.30
CA ALA A 498 35.64 -12.69 9.12
C ALA A 498 36.61 -11.51 9.32
N VAL A 499 36.91 -11.18 10.58
CA VAL A 499 37.76 -10.05 10.97
C VAL A 499 39.25 -10.45 11.05
N THR A 500 39.54 -11.73 11.27
CA THR A 500 40.92 -12.22 11.42
C THR A 500 41.59 -12.44 10.05
N PRO A 501 42.80 -11.89 9.79
CA PRO A 501 43.56 -12.19 8.59
C PRO A 501 43.86 -13.69 8.52
N SER A 502 43.48 -14.32 7.41
CA SER A 502 43.62 -15.74 7.17
C SER A 502 45.08 -16.17 7.27
N HIS A 503 45.40 -16.97 8.31
CA HIS A 503 46.29 -18.16 8.30
C HIS A 503 46.41 -18.84 9.68
N SER A 504 45.67 -18.42 10.73
CA SER A 504 45.68 -19.13 12.03
C SER A 504 44.41 -18.98 12.90
N ALA A 505 43.24 -18.70 12.33
CA ALA A 505 42.01 -18.58 13.12
C ALA A 505 41.38 -19.97 13.34
N ALA A 506 41.78 -20.64 14.42
CA ALA A 506 40.99 -21.75 14.96
C ALA A 506 39.61 -21.25 15.39
N ALA A 507 38.58 -22.10 15.32
CA ALA A 507 37.26 -21.79 15.86
C ALA A 507 37.40 -21.36 17.33
N GLY A 508 37.12 -20.08 17.63
CA GLY A 508 37.30 -19.46 18.95
C GLY A 508 38.48 -18.49 19.09
N ALA A 509 39.17 -18.12 18.02
CA ALA A 509 40.19 -17.06 18.06
C ALA A 509 39.59 -15.74 18.55
N GLN A 510 40.10 -15.22 19.67
CA GLN A 510 39.66 -13.93 20.23
C GLN A 510 40.22 -12.79 19.37
N VAL A 511 39.33 -12.00 18.78
CA VAL A 511 39.68 -10.77 18.08
C VAL A 511 39.85 -9.66 19.11
N ASP A 512 40.96 -8.93 19.06
CA ASP A 512 41.14 -7.74 19.87
C ASP A 512 40.45 -6.51 19.23
N LEU A 513 40.18 -5.50 20.06
CA LEU A 513 39.46 -4.30 19.62
C LEU A 513 40.22 -3.52 18.54
N ALA A 514 41.56 -3.50 18.58
CA ALA A 514 42.37 -2.79 17.59
C ALA A 514 42.26 -3.43 16.19
N THR A 515 42.24 -4.76 16.13
CA THR A 515 42.05 -5.55 14.91
C THR A 515 40.64 -5.36 14.37
N ALA A 516 39.62 -5.41 15.23
CA ALA A 516 38.24 -5.12 14.86
C ALA A 516 38.10 -3.69 14.30
N MET A 517 38.68 -2.68 14.95
CA MET A 517 38.67 -1.31 14.46
C MET A 517 39.34 -1.14 13.11
N THR A 518 40.48 -1.80 12.91
CA THR A 518 41.23 -1.71 11.64
C THR A 518 40.42 -2.31 10.51
N HIS A 519 39.81 -3.48 10.73
CA HIS A 519 38.97 -4.15 9.76
C HIS A 519 37.72 -3.33 9.44
N CYS A 520 36.96 -2.89 10.46
CA CYS A 520 35.76 -2.09 10.28
C CYS A 520 36.02 -0.77 9.53
N LYS A 521 37.18 -0.14 9.73
CA LYS A 521 37.59 1.08 9.02
C LYS A 521 37.85 0.84 7.53
N ALA A 522 38.27 -0.37 7.15
CA ALA A 522 38.54 -0.75 5.77
C ALA A 522 37.26 -1.07 4.97
N ILE A 523 36.13 -1.31 5.65
CA ILE A 523 34.88 -1.67 4.99
C ILE A 523 34.24 -0.44 4.33
N PRO A 524 33.85 -0.53 3.04
CA PRO A 524 33.20 0.57 2.35
C PRO A 524 31.91 1.02 3.05
N ILE A 525 31.70 2.33 3.17
CA ILE A 525 30.55 2.96 3.83
C ILE A 525 29.20 2.40 3.34
N LYS A 526 29.10 2.04 2.05
CA LYS A 526 27.91 1.45 1.42
C LYS A 526 27.48 0.10 2.01
N GLU A 527 28.40 -0.66 2.61
CA GLU A 527 28.12 -2.00 3.17
C GLU A 527 27.37 -1.92 4.51
N PHE A 528 27.31 -0.74 5.15
CA PHE A 528 26.59 -0.51 6.41
C PHE A 528 25.10 -0.17 6.21
N ALA A 529 24.63 -0.10 4.95
CA ALA A 529 23.26 0.29 4.59
C ALA A 529 22.33 -0.89 4.29
N ALA A 530 22.77 -2.12 4.55
CA ALA A 530 22.14 -3.34 4.08
C ALA A 530 21.50 -4.17 5.19
N TYR A 531 20.54 -3.61 5.95
CA TYR A 531 19.48 -4.37 6.64
C TYR A 531 18.26 -3.49 6.90
#